data_AF-A0A6N6P7H6-F1
#
_entry.id   AF-A0A6N6P7H6-F1
#
_cell.length_a   1.000
_cell.length_b   1.000
_cell.length_c   1.000
_cell.angle_alpha   90.00
_cell.angle_beta   90.00
_cell.angle_gamma   90.00
#
_symmetry.space_group_name_H-M   'P 1'
#
loop_
_entity.id
_entity.type
_entity.pdbx_description
1 polymer ?
#
loop_
_entity_poly.entity_id
_entity_poly.type
_entity_poly.pdbx_seq_one_letter_code
_entity_poly.pdbx_strand_id
1 'polypeptide(L)'
;MSDFQDTHDELLDLEETPSAEELQNQVKRAQSELLELRQRQDLIEKEKLRLEELTRRQDDLERGRNEMADKLGRSIILVQRETEETQRRLEQLNNIQDIFAEHLHNLEGIDPKSWGGRDLSRELTRSLGIVDEARSAYARLHAKITPISNQDDGMPYEEGSGGSLFPDIGDQGFSHWLRNGLAFTLPLLVLGTIALIVWIWHLMTAAPR
;
A
#
# COMPACT_ATOMS: atom_id res chain seq x y z
N MET A 1 -61.01 -84.12 33.19
CA MET A 1 -60.10 -84.65 34.22
C MET A 1 -58.94 -85.26 33.44
N SER A 2 -57.78 -84.58 33.44
CA SER A 2 -56.50 -84.88 32.75
C SER A 2 -56.59 -85.29 31.27
N ASP A 3 -55.99 -84.57 30.32
CA ASP A 3 -54.54 -84.51 30.16
C ASP A 3 -54.10 -83.15 29.62
N PHE A 4 -53.41 -82.41 30.48
CA PHE A 4 -52.68 -81.19 30.18
C PHE A 4 -51.22 -81.61 30.17
N GLN A 5 -50.79 -82.32 29.13
CA GLN A 5 -49.45 -82.93 29.14
C GLN A 5 -48.87 -83.01 27.73
N ASP A 6 -48.81 -81.87 27.04
CA ASP A 6 -48.00 -81.78 25.82
C ASP A 6 -47.59 -80.33 25.42
N THR A 7 -47.55 -79.41 26.37
CA THR A 7 -47.11 -78.02 26.12
C THR A 7 -45.96 -77.58 27.02
N HIS A 8 -45.28 -78.55 27.66
CA HIS A 8 -44.19 -78.29 28.58
C HIS A 8 -42.79 -78.61 28.03
N ASP A 9 -42.67 -79.01 26.75
CA ASP A 9 -41.38 -79.27 26.10
C ASP A 9 -40.89 -78.14 25.18
N GLU A 10 -41.70 -77.11 24.91
CA GLU A 10 -41.29 -75.98 24.04
C GLU A 10 -40.76 -74.75 24.83
N LEU A 11 -40.77 -74.80 26.16
CA LEU A 11 -40.34 -73.68 27.04
C LEU A 11 -38.99 -73.90 27.73
N LEU A 12 -38.30 -75.02 27.42
CA LEU A 12 -37.02 -75.41 28.00
C LEU A 12 -35.83 -75.23 27.03
N ASP A 13 -36.01 -74.48 25.95
CA ASP A 13 -34.95 -74.13 24.99
C ASP A 13 -34.45 -72.67 25.15
N LEU A 14 -34.74 -72.05 26.29
CA LEU A 14 -34.39 -70.64 26.56
C LEU A 14 -33.47 -70.43 27.76
N GLU A 15 -32.98 -71.49 28.40
CA GLU A 15 -32.06 -71.40 29.54
C GLU A 15 -30.84 -72.30 29.37
N GLU A 16 -30.28 -72.34 28.16
CA GLU A 16 -28.87 -72.69 28.01
C GLU A 16 -28.07 -71.50 28.58
N THR A 17 -27.72 -71.59 29.87
CA THR A 17 -26.75 -70.67 30.46
C THR A 17 -25.48 -70.79 29.62
N PRO A 18 -25.05 -69.73 28.91
CA PRO A 18 -23.95 -69.85 27.97
C PRO A 18 -22.76 -70.46 28.70
N SER A 19 -22.18 -71.51 28.11
CA SER A 19 -21.07 -72.21 28.74
C SER A 19 -19.94 -71.20 28.97
N ALA A 20 -19.16 -71.38 30.04
CA ALA A 20 -18.07 -70.46 30.36
C ALA A 20 -17.10 -70.26 29.18
N GLU A 21 -16.95 -71.27 28.30
CA GLU A 21 -16.19 -71.17 27.05
C GLU A 21 -16.86 -70.31 25.97
N GLU A 22 -18.19 -70.33 25.86
CA GLU A 22 -18.94 -69.54 24.89
C GLU A 22 -18.94 -68.06 25.27
N LEU A 23 -19.11 -67.76 26.55
CA LEU A 23 -18.91 -66.42 27.13
C LEU A 23 -17.48 -65.92 26.87
N GLN A 24 -16.47 -66.77 27.10
CA GLN A 24 -15.08 -66.43 26.82
C GLN A 24 -14.83 -66.14 25.33
N ASN A 25 -15.45 -66.90 24.43
CA ASN A 25 -15.38 -66.70 22.99
C ASN A 25 -16.13 -65.44 22.53
N GLN A 26 -17.28 -65.12 23.12
CA GLN A 26 -18.01 -63.87 22.88
C GLN A 26 -17.20 -62.66 23.33
N VAL A 27 -16.57 -62.72 24.51
CA VAL A 27 -15.68 -61.65 25.01
C VAL A 27 -14.48 -61.48 24.09
N LYS A 28 -13.85 -62.57 23.62
CA LYS A 28 -12.75 -62.49 22.64
C LYS A 28 -13.19 -61.86 21.32
N ARG A 29 -14.35 -62.25 20.79
CA ARG A 29 -14.92 -61.66 19.55
C ARG A 29 -15.21 -60.17 19.74
N ALA A 30 -15.88 -59.79 20.82
CA ALA A 30 -16.15 -58.39 21.15
C ALA A 30 -14.87 -57.57 21.34
N GLN A 31 -13.82 -58.13 21.94
CA GLN A 31 -12.51 -57.49 22.03
C GLN A 31 -11.84 -57.30 20.66
N SER A 32 -11.93 -58.31 19.78
CA SER A 32 -11.37 -58.21 18.43
C SER A 32 -12.11 -57.17 17.57
N GLU A 33 -13.44 -57.13 17.66
CA GLU A 33 -14.27 -56.13 16.97
C GLU A 33 -13.99 -54.72 17.50
N LEU A 34 -13.82 -54.56 18.82
CA LEU A 34 -13.42 -53.28 19.41
C LEU A 34 -12.05 -52.80 18.90
N LEU A 35 -11.11 -53.72 18.73
CA LEU A 35 -9.77 -53.40 18.25
C LEU A 35 -9.81 -52.97 16.77
N GLU A 36 -10.59 -53.68 15.95
CA GLU A 36 -10.81 -53.31 14.55
C GLU A 36 -11.52 -51.96 14.42
N LEU A 37 -12.56 -51.70 15.23
CA LEU A 37 -13.24 -50.41 15.27
C LEU A 37 -12.28 -49.28 15.65
N ARG A 38 -11.41 -49.51 16.64
CA ARG A 38 -10.39 -48.53 17.04
C ARG A 38 -9.43 -48.21 15.89
N GLN A 39 -8.94 -49.22 15.18
CA GLN A 39 -8.06 -49.00 14.04
C GLN A 39 -8.75 -48.20 12.93
N ARG A 40 -10.03 -48.50 12.66
CA ARG A 40 -10.83 -47.71 11.70
C ARG A 40 -11.04 -46.28 12.18
N GLN A 41 -11.28 -46.06 13.47
CA GLN A 41 -11.42 -44.73 14.06
C GLN A 41 -10.13 -43.90 13.90
N ASP A 42 -8.97 -44.49 14.20
CA ASP A 42 -7.66 -43.84 14.02
C ASP A 42 -7.40 -43.45 12.55
N LEU A 43 -7.78 -44.31 11.60
CA LEU A 43 -7.63 -44.01 10.16
C LEU A 43 -8.54 -42.85 9.74
N ILE A 44 -9.79 -42.85 10.20
CA ILE A 44 -10.74 -41.76 9.92
C ILE A 44 -10.25 -40.45 10.52
N GLU A 45 -9.70 -40.46 11.74
CA GLU A 45 -9.19 -39.26 12.40
C GLU A 45 -7.97 -38.69 11.64
N LYS A 46 -7.05 -39.55 11.17
CA LYS A 46 -5.93 -39.12 10.33
C LYS A 46 -6.38 -38.50 9.01
N GLU A 47 -7.35 -39.12 8.35
CA GLU A 47 -7.88 -38.61 7.08
C GLU A 47 -8.63 -37.29 7.29
N LYS A 48 -9.37 -37.16 8.39
CA LYS A 48 -10.02 -35.91 8.78
C LYS A 48 -9.00 -34.79 8.98
N LEU A 49 -7.93 -35.03 9.73
CA LEU A 49 -6.87 -34.04 9.95
C LEU A 49 -6.21 -33.60 8.63
N ARG A 50 -5.97 -34.56 7.73
CA ARG A 50 -5.43 -34.27 6.39
C ARG A 50 -6.37 -33.39 5.57
N LEU A 51 -7.67 -33.68 5.58
CA LEU A 51 -8.67 -32.89 4.85
C LEU A 51 -8.83 -31.49 5.45
N GLU A 52 -8.78 -31.35 6.77
CA GLU A 52 -8.79 -30.06 7.46
C GLU A 52 -7.56 -29.22 7.08
N GLU A 53 -6.38 -29.82 7.03
CA GLU A 53 -5.16 -29.12 6.59
C GLU A 53 -5.26 -28.69 5.11
N LEU A 54 -5.76 -29.55 4.23
CA LEU A 54 -5.96 -29.21 2.82
C LEU A 54 -6.98 -28.07 2.66
N THR A 55 -8.08 -28.12 3.41
CA THR A 55 -9.12 -27.08 3.40
C THR A 55 -8.54 -25.75 3.88
N ARG A 56 -7.76 -25.77 4.96
CA ARG A 56 -7.07 -24.58 5.46
C ARG A 56 -6.12 -23.99 4.43
N ARG A 57 -5.30 -24.82 3.76
CA ARG A 57 -4.40 -24.36 2.70
C ARG A 57 -5.15 -23.78 1.50
N GLN A 58 -6.29 -24.35 1.14
CA GLN A 58 -7.14 -23.80 0.07
C GLN A 58 -7.71 -22.43 0.44
N ASP A 59 -8.19 -22.28 1.68
CA ASP A 59 -8.72 -21.01 2.18
C ASP A 59 -7.63 -19.93 2.27
N ASP A 60 -6.43 -20.27 2.76
CA ASP A 60 -5.28 -19.36 2.77
C ASP A 60 -4.87 -18.95 1.35
N LEU A 61 -4.87 -19.89 0.40
CA LEU A 61 -4.58 -19.61 -1.01
C LEU A 61 -5.64 -18.69 -1.64
N GLU A 62 -6.93 -18.95 -1.38
CA GLU A 62 -8.00 -18.14 -1.93
C GLU A 62 -7.99 -16.72 -1.36
N ARG A 63 -7.78 -16.58 -0.05
CA ARG A 63 -7.61 -15.28 0.60
C ARG A 63 -6.42 -14.52 0.03
N GLY A 64 -5.25 -15.16 -0.03
CA GLY A 64 -4.04 -14.54 -0.58
C GLY A 64 -4.18 -14.17 -2.05
N ARG A 65 -4.82 -15.02 -2.87
CA ARG A 65 -5.10 -14.73 -4.27
C ARG A 65 -5.99 -13.50 -4.43
N ASN A 66 -7.07 -13.42 -3.66
CA ASN A 66 -8.04 -12.32 -3.75
C ASN A 66 -7.41 -11.00 -3.26
N GLU A 67 -6.64 -11.04 -2.18
CA GLU A 67 -5.89 -9.89 -1.66
C GLU A 67 -4.87 -9.37 -2.68
N MET A 68 -4.06 -10.26 -3.26
CA MET A 68 -3.08 -9.87 -4.27
C MET A 68 -3.74 -9.38 -5.55
N ALA A 69 -4.86 -9.97 -5.97
CA ALA A 69 -5.61 -9.51 -7.13
C ALA A 69 -6.14 -8.07 -6.94
N ASP A 70 -6.68 -7.75 -5.75
CA ASP A 70 -7.13 -6.39 -5.43
C ASP A 70 -5.95 -5.40 -5.36
N LYS A 71 -4.86 -5.74 -4.67
CA LYS A 71 -3.65 -4.89 -4.60
C LYS A 71 -3.08 -4.61 -5.98
N LEU A 72 -2.88 -5.65 -6.80
CA LEU A 72 -2.37 -5.52 -8.17
C LEU A 72 -3.34 -4.71 -9.04
N GLY A 73 -4.65 -4.92 -8.91
CA GLY A 73 -5.66 -4.15 -9.63
C GLY A 73 -5.55 -2.65 -9.33
N ARG A 74 -5.40 -2.26 -8.06
CA ARG A 74 -5.22 -0.86 -7.65
C ARG A 74 -3.90 -0.28 -8.16
N SER A 75 -2.80 -1.03 -8.04
CA SER A 75 -1.48 -0.60 -8.51
C SER A 75 -1.45 -0.39 -10.03
N ILE A 76 -2.12 -1.23 -10.81
CA ILE A 76 -2.22 -1.06 -12.27
C ILE A 76 -2.89 0.28 -12.61
N ILE A 77 -4.00 0.61 -11.93
CA ILE A 77 -4.71 1.88 -12.16
C ILE A 77 -3.82 3.08 -11.80
N LEU A 78 -3.08 3.00 -10.68
CA LEU A 78 -2.14 4.04 -10.29
C LEU A 78 -1.04 4.23 -11.34
N VAL A 79 -0.40 3.15 -11.78
CA VAL A 79 0.64 3.19 -12.82
C VAL A 79 0.08 3.78 -14.12
N GLN A 80 -1.14 3.43 -14.50
CA GLN A 80 -1.77 3.97 -15.70
C GLN A 80 -1.99 5.49 -15.58
N ARG A 81 -2.48 5.97 -14.44
CA ARG A 81 -2.65 7.40 -14.18
C ARG A 81 -1.31 8.15 -14.23
N GLU A 82 -0.29 7.65 -13.54
CA GLU A 82 1.06 8.24 -13.55
C GLU A 82 1.67 8.26 -14.96
N THR A 83 1.41 7.21 -15.75
CA THR A 83 1.84 7.14 -17.15
C THR A 83 1.17 8.22 -17.98
N GLU A 84 -0.15 8.39 -17.85
CA GLU A 84 -0.90 9.45 -18.56
C GLU A 84 -0.45 10.85 -18.13
N GLU A 85 -0.21 11.07 -16.84
CA GLU A 85 0.28 12.36 -16.33
C GLU A 85 1.68 12.66 -16.87
N THR A 86 2.57 11.69 -16.86
CA THR A 86 3.92 11.81 -17.42
C THR A 86 3.87 12.08 -18.93
N GLN A 87 2.98 11.42 -19.67
CA GLN A 87 2.79 11.67 -21.10
C GLN A 87 2.29 13.09 -21.37
N ARG A 88 1.27 13.56 -20.64
CA ARG A 88 0.80 14.95 -20.75
C ARG A 88 1.91 15.95 -20.41
N ARG A 89 2.72 15.66 -19.40
CA ARG A 89 3.86 16.47 -19.02
C ARG A 89 4.91 16.51 -20.13
N LEU A 90 5.20 15.37 -20.76
CA LEU A 90 6.10 15.27 -21.90
C LEU A 90 5.60 16.10 -23.09
N GLU A 91 4.32 15.99 -23.44
CA GLU A 91 3.71 16.80 -24.51
C GLU A 91 3.80 18.29 -24.22
N GLN A 92 3.55 18.71 -22.98
CA GLN A 92 3.72 20.10 -22.57
C GLN A 92 5.17 20.58 -22.72
N LEU A 93 6.14 19.75 -22.32
CA LEU A 93 7.56 20.10 -22.43
C LEU A 93 8.01 20.16 -23.90
N ASN A 94 7.55 19.26 -24.75
CA ASN A 94 7.81 19.30 -26.20
C ASN A 94 7.24 20.58 -26.81
N ASN A 95 6.00 20.96 -26.47
CA ASN A 95 5.43 22.22 -26.94
C ASN A 95 6.24 23.45 -26.48
N ILE A 96 6.72 23.45 -25.23
CA ILE A 96 7.61 24.51 -24.73
C ILE A 96 8.93 24.53 -25.52
N GLN A 97 9.50 23.36 -25.81
CA GLN A 97 10.72 23.24 -26.62
C GLN A 97 10.52 23.83 -28.01
N ASP A 98 9.42 23.49 -28.68
CA ASP A 98 9.10 23.99 -30.03
C ASP A 98 8.96 25.52 -30.03
N ILE A 99 8.23 26.09 -29.06
CA ILE A 99 8.07 27.54 -28.91
C ILE A 99 9.42 28.23 -28.67
N PHE A 100 10.29 27.64 -27.83
CA PHE A 100 11.63 28.19 -27.61
C PHE A 100 12.51 28.10 -28.85
N ALA A 101 12.46 27.00 -29.59
CA ALA A 101 13.19 26.84 -30.83
C ALA A 101 12.75 27.86 -31.88
N GLU A 102 11.44 28.12 -32.00
CA GLU A 102 10.90 29.14 -32.91
C GLU A 102 11.40 30.55 -32.54
N HIS A 103 11.28 30.94 -31.26
CA HIS A 103 11.75 32.27 -30.83
C HIS A 103 13.27 32.42 -30.95
N LEU A 104 14.05 31.35 -30.69
CA LEU A 104 15.49 31.35 -30.91
C LEU A 104 15.83 31.53 -32.39
N HIS A 105 15.15 30.81 -33.28
CA HIS A 105 15.33 30.96 -34.72
C HIS A 105 15.02 32.39 -35.20
N ASN A 106 13.93 32.98 -34.70
CA ASN A 106 13.56 34.37 -35.02
C ASN A 106 14.60 35.37 -34.53
N LEU A 107 15.25 35.13 -33.38
CA LEU A 107 16.34 35.96 -32.86
C LEU A 107 17.62 35.82 -33.69
N GLU A 108 17.98 34.59 -34.06
CA GLU A 108 19.17 34.31 -34.90
C GLU A 108 19.01 34.86 -36.33
N GLY A 109 17.78 34.97 -36.81
CA GLY A 109 17.46 35.60 -38.10
C GLY A 109 17.63 37.13 -38.14
N ILE A 110 17.85 37.77 -36.99
CA ILE A 110 18.11 39.22 -36.94
C ILE A 110 19.54 39.48 -37.43
N ASP A 111 19.67 40.05 -38.63
CA ASP A 111 20.95 40.51 -39.18
C ASP A 111 21.02 42.04 -39.29
N PRO A 112 21.56 42.74 -38.27
CA PRO A 112 21.68 44.20 -38.27
C PRO A 112 22.57 44.74 -39.40
N LYS A 113 23.45 43.93 -39.99
CA LYS A 113 24.38 44.37 -41.04
C LYS A 113 23.72 44.48 -42.41
N SER A 114 22.58 43.83 -42.59
CA SER A 114 21.81 43.84 -43.84
C SER A 114 20.93 45.09 -44.01
N TRP A 115 20.74 45.88 -42.96
CA TRP A 115 19.77 46.98 -42.95
C TRP A 115 20.29 48.23 -43.66
N GLY A 116 19.54 48.71 -44.66
CA GLY A 116 19.81 49.99 -45.33
C GLY A 116 19.35 51.20 -44.51
N GLY A 117 20.03 52.34 -44.64
CA GLY A 117 19.78 53.53 -43.82
C GLY A 117 18.36 54.13 -43.89
N ARG A 118 17.61 53.88 -44.98
CA ARG A 118 16.21 54.34 -45.12
C ARG A 118 15.21 53.47 -44.34
N ASP A 119 15.52 52.19 -44.16
CA ASP A 119 14.63 51.20 -43.52
C ASP A 119 15.09 50.84 -42.09
N LEU A 120 16.25 51.35 -41.66
CA LEU A 120 16.87 51.07 -40.37
C LEU A 120 15.93 51.26 -39.18
N SER A 121 15.19 52.37 -39.12
CA SER A 121 14.27 52.66 -38.01
C SER A 121 13.13 51.61 -37.92
N ARG A 122 12.63 51.19 -39.08
CA ARG A 122 11.56 50.18 -39.18
C ARG A 122 12.06 48.80 -38.77
N GLU A 123 13.21 48.37 -39.30
CA GLU A 123 13.80 47.06 -38.98
C GLU A 123 14.27 46.98 -37.51
N LEU A 124 14.75 48.09 -36.95
CA LEU A 124 15.09 48.17 -35.53
C LEU A 124 13.85 47.99 -34.65
N THR A 125 12.76 48.70 -34.96
CA THR A 125 11.48 48.55 -34.23
C THR A 125 10.96 47.12 -34.31
N ARG A 126 11.02 46.50 -35.49
CA ARG A 126 10.61 45.11 -35.70
C ARG A 126 11.46 44.15 -34.87
N SER A 127 12.78 44.28 -34.92
CA SER A 127 13.72 43.40 -34.23
C SER A 127 13.60 43.53 -32.71
N LEU A 128 13.37 44.74 -32.21
CA LEU A 128 13.11 44.98 -30.80
C LEU A 128 11.81 44.30 -30.34
N GLY A 129 10.78 44.32 -31.20
CA GLY A 129 9.55 43.55 -30.99
C GLY A 129 9.78 42.03 -30.90
N ILE A 130 10.61 41.45 -31.78
CA ILE A 130 10.97 40.03 -31.73
C ILE A 130 11.68 39.68 -30.40
N VAL A 131 12.59 40.55 -29.95
CA VAL A 131 13.29 40.38 -28.66
C VAL A 131 12.33 40.45 -27.48
N ASP A 132 11.41 41.40 -27.48
CA ASP A 132 10.43 41.55 -26.41
C ASP A 132 9.45 40.37 -26.37
N GLU A 133 9.03 39.87 -27.53
CA GLU A 133 8.19 38.69 -27.64
C GLU A 133 8.89 37.45 -27.07
N ALA A 134 10.14 37.20 -27.48
CA ALA A 134 10.96 36.11 -26.95
C ALA A 134 11.16 36.22 -25.43
N ARG A 135 11.43 37.42 -24.90
CA ARG A 135 11.55 37.65 -23.45
C ARG A 135 10.25 37.32 -22.72
N SER A 136 9.11 37.73 -23.28
CA SER A 136 7.80 37.45 -22.69
C SER A 136 7.48 35.95 -22.70
N ALA A 137 7.80 35.24 -23.79
CA ALA A 137 7.63 33.81 -23.92
C ALA A 137 8.51 33.04 -22.92
N TYR A 138 9.78 33.43 -22.79
CA TYR A 138 10.70 32.87 -21.81
C TYR A 138 10.16 33.02 -20.38
N ALA A 139 9.77 34.23 -19.97
CA ALA A 139 9.26 34.48 -18.63
C ALA A 139 8.00 33.63 -18.31
N ARG A 140 7.09 33.49 -19.28
CA ARG A 140 5.86 32.71 -19.12
C ARG A 140 6.10 31.20 -19.05
N LEU A 141 6.96 30.67 -19.91
CA LEU A 141 7.14 29.23 -20.08
C LEU A 141 8.20 28.66 -19.14
N HIS A 142 9.22 29.44 -18.77
CA HIS A 142 10.27 28.98 -17.85
C HIS A 142 9.71 28.53 -16.50
N ALA A 143 8.72 29.25 -15.96
CA ALA A 143 8.03 28.88 -14.73
C ALA A 143 7.29 27.53 -14.82
N LYS A 144 6.91 27.08 -16.03
CA LYS A 144 6.23 25.80 -16.27
C LYS A 144 7.20 24.62 -16.42
N ILE A 145 8.50 24.85 -16.49
CA ILE A 145 9.53 23.80 -16.67
C ILE A 145 9.96 23.23 -15.32
N THR A 146 9.99 24.05 -14.27
CA THR A 146 10.34 23.60 -12.92
C THR A 146 9.38 22.49 -12.48
N PRO A 147 9.88 21.29 -12.12
CA PRO A 147 9.03 20.24 -11.61
C PRO A 147 8.34 20.76 -10.35
N ILE A 148 7.00 20.71 -10.35
CA ILE A 148 6.23 20.75 -9.11
C ILE A 148 6.72 19.51 -8.38
N SER A 149 7.54 19.70 -7.34
CA SER A 149 8.09 18.60 -6.57
C SER A 149 6.90 17.80 -6.04
N ASN A 150 6.65 16.64 -6.63
CA ASN A 150 5.68 15.67 -6.14
C ASN A 150 6.23 15.16 -4.80
N GLN A 151 5.93 15.90 -3.74
CA GLN A 151 6.17 15.51 -2.37
C GLN A 151 5.02 14.59 -1.96
N ASP A 152 5.01 13.38 -2.52
CA ASP A 152 4.12 12.29 -2.09
C ASP A 152 4.85 10.93 -2.17
N ASP A 153 6.18 10.93 -2.00
CA ASP A 153 6.95 9.72 -1.69
C ASP A 153 6.83 9.44 -0.19
N GLY A 154 5.65 8.98 0.21
CA GLY A 154 5.34 8.61 1.58
C GLY A 154 4.32 7.50 1.59
N MET A 155 4.73 6.29 1.19
CA MET A 155 3.99 5.06 1.47
C MET A 155 4.39 4.55 2.86
N PRO A 156 3.65 4.83 3.95
CA PRO A 156 3.60 3.92 5.07
C PRO A 156 2.60 2.82 4.71
N TYR A 157 3.13 1.69 4.27
CA TYR A 157 2.44 0.42 4.40
C TYR A 157 2.32 0.12 5.91
N GLU A 158 1.26 0.63 6.54
CA GLU A 158 0.79 0.11 7.81
C GLU A 158 -0.50 -0.67 7.58
N GLU A 159 -0.39 -1.99 7.77
CA GLU A 159 -1.53 -2.85 8.05
C GLU A 159 -2.23 -2.36 9.33
N GLY A 160 -3.49 -1.95 9.21
CA GLY A 160 -4.25 -1.48 10.36
C GLY A 160 -5.69 -1.19 10.01
N SER A 161 -6.53 -2.21 10.17
CA SER A 161 -7.99 -2.18 10.29
C SER A 161 -8.65 -0.83 10.63
N GLY A 162 -9.71 -0.48 9.90
CA GLY A 162 -10.74 0.43 10.42
C GLY A 162 -11.36 1.30 9.33
N GLY A 163 -12.62 1.03 9.00
CA GLY A 163 -13.36 1.79 7.99
C GLY A 163 -13.57 3.26 8.37
N SER A 164 -13.57 4.12 7.35
CA SER A 164 -14.24 5.42 7.38
C SER A 164 -14.70 5.76 5.96
N LEU A 165 -16.02 5.85 5.80
CA LEU A 165 -16.69 6.39 4.62
C LEU A 165 -16.88 7.89 4.80
N PHE A 166 -15.80 8.67 4.78
CA PHE A 166 -15.87 10.13 4.68
C PHE A 166 -14.70 10.67 3.85
N PRO A 167 -14.90 11.73 3.06
CA PRO A 167 -13.83 12.34 2.28
C PRO A 167 -12.87 13.05 3.25
N ASP A 168 -11.63 12.56 3.30
CA ASP A 168 -10.54 13.13 4.08
C ASP A 168 -10.14 14.49 3.49
N ILE A 169 -10.80 15.56 3.98
CA ILE A 169 -10.37 16.93 3.77
C ILE A 169 -9.42 17.27 4.92
N GLY A 170 -8.14 16.96 4.70
CA GLY A 170 -7.04 17.67 5.32
C GLY A 170 -6.37 17.01 6.51
N ASP A 171 -5.55 15.98 6.27
CA ASP A 171 -4.59 15.50 7.27
C ASP A 171 -3.10 15.65 6.86
N GLN A 172 -2.80 16.49 5.86
CA GLN A 172 -1.41 16.79 5.45
C GLN A 172 -1.00 18.27 5.59
N GLY A 173 -1.86 19.13 6.15
CA GLY A 173 -1.71 20.59 5.99
C GLY A 173 -0.90 21.35 7.05
N PHE A 174 -0.85 20.88 8.32
CA PHE A 174 -0.35 21.74 9.42
C PHE A 174 0.83 21.14 10.19
N SER A 175 0.80 19.85 10.53
CA SER A 175 1.86 19.18 11.30
C SER A 175 3.19 19.12 10.54
N HIS A 176 3.13 18.84 9.23
CA HIS A 176 4.32 18.78 8.38
C HIS A 176 4.97 20.17 8.19
N TRP A 177 4.15 21.21 7.98
CA TRP A 177 4.61 22.60 7.91
C TRP A 177 5.16 23.10 9.26
N LEU A 178 4.55 22.71 10.39
CA LEU A 178 5.02 23.07 11.72
C LEU A 178 6.37 22.40 12.04
N ARG A 179 6.55 21.13 11.70
CA ARG A 179 7.81 20.38 11.90
C ARG A 179 8.96 20.96 11.08
N ASN A 180 8.70 21.34 9.82
CA ASN A 180 9.70 21.98 8.97
C ASN A 180 10.03 23.41 9.43
N GLY A 181 9.03 24.19 9.90
CA GLY A 181 9.27 25.50 10.51
C GLY A 181 10.06 25.42 11.82
N LEU A 182 9.83 24.38 12.62
CA LEU A 182 10.52 24.17 13.90
C LEU A 182 11.98 23.73 13.68
N ALA A 183 12.26 22.92 12.65
CA ALA A 183 13.63 22.53 12.29
C ALA A 183 14.52 23.74 11.91
N PHE A 184 13.96 24.77 11.27
CA PHE A 184 14.71 25.98 10.89
C PHE A 184 14.92 26.96 12.05
N THR A 185 14.03 26.96 13.05
CA THR A 185 14.09 27.87 14.21
C THR A 185 14.86 27.28 15.40
N LEU A 186 15.07 25.95 15.44
CA LEU A 186 15.79 25.26 16.50
C LEU A 186 17.28 25.68 16.64
N PRO A 187 18.08 25.80 15.56
CA PRO A 187 19.46 26.25 15.66
C PRO A 187 19.56 27.68 16.19
N LEU A 188 18.64 28.56 15.77
CA LEU A 188 18.58 29.95 16.22
C LEU A 188 18.18 30.04 17.70
N LEU A 189 17.22 29.22 18.15
CA LEU A 189 16.76 29.19 19.53
C LEU A 189 17.83 28.64 20.47
N VAL A 190 18.55 27.59 20.07
CA VAL A 190 19.68 27.03 20.83
C VAL A 190 20.83 28.04 20.93
N LEU A 191 21.19 28.72 19.85
CA LEU A 191 22.21 29.77 19.90
C LEU A 191 21.76 30.95 20.77
N GLY A 192 20.49 31.34 20.68
CA GLY A 192 19.91 32.40 21.50
C GLY A 192 19.90 32.08 22.99
N THR A 193 19.54 30.85 23.37
CA THR A 193 19.55 30.44 24.79
C THR A 193 20.96 30.33 25.34
N ILE A 194 21.92 29.82 24.57
CA ILE A 194 23.34 29.78 24.98
C ILE A 194 23.88 31.20 25.19
N ALA A 195 23.62 32.12 24.25
CA ALA A 195 24.05 33.50 24.37
C ALA A 195 23.44 34.20 25.61
N LEU A 196 22.16 33.93 25.90
CA LEU A 196 21.47 34.47 27.07
C LEU A 196 22.02 33.91 28.38
N ILE A 197 22.35 32.62 28.44
CA ILE A 197 23.00 32.00 29.61
C ILE A 197 24.39 32.61 29.83
N VAL A 198 25.20 32.78 28.78
CA VAL A 198 26.52 33.41 28.87
C VAL A 198 26.39 34.86 29.33
N TRP A 199 25.40 35.60 28.82
CA TRP A 199 25.17 36.99 29.22
C TRP A 199 24.73 37.09 30.69
N ILE A 200 23.81 36.25 31.15
CA ILE A 200 23.39 36.21 32.56
C ILE A 200 24.56 35.80 33.46
N TRP A 201 25.34 34.81 33.05
CA TRP A 201 26.53 34.39 33.80
C TRP A 201 27.54 35.52 33.89
N HIS A 202 27.82 36.20 32.77
CA HIS A 202 28.68 37.38 32.74
C HIS A 202 28.15 38.50 33.63
N LEU A 203 26.84 38.78 33.60
CA LEU A 203 26.18 39.78 34.45
C LEU A 203 26.31 39.43 35.94
N MET A 204 26.16 38.15 36.28
CA MET A 204 26.28 37.65 37.65
C MET A 204 27.73 37.69 38.16
N THR A 205 28.70 37.48 37.27
CA THR A 205 30.14 37.63 37.59
C THR A 205 30.63 39.07 37.56
N ALA A 206 29.93 39.95 36.82
CA ALA A 206 30.24 41.37 36.70
C ALA A 206 29.51 42.24 37.73
N ALA A 207 28.63 41.66 38.56
CA ALA A 207 28.07 42.34 39.72
C ALA A 207 29.16 42.47 40.80
N PRO A 208 29.71 43.67 41.06
CA PRO A 208 30.61 43.85 42.19
C PRO A 208 29.81 43.67 43.49
N ARG A 209 30.37 42.89 44.42
CA ARG A 209 29.96 42.93 45.82
C ARG A 209 30.24 44.29 46.41
#